data_AF-A0A934DTG3-F1
#
_entry.id   AF-A0A934DTG3-F1
#
_cell.length_a   1.000
_cell.length_b   1.000
_cell.length_c   1.000
_cell.angle_alpha   90.00
_cell.angle_beta   90.00
_cell.angle_gamma   90.00
#
_symmetry.space_group_name_H-M   'P 1'
#
loop_
_entity.id
_entity.type
_entity.pdbx_description
1 polymer ?
#
loop_
_entity_poly.entity_id
_entity_poly.type
_entity_poly.pdbx_seq_one_letter_code
_entity_poly.pdbx_strand_id
1 'polypeptide(L)'
;MQTGRALLALILGVQAVGCAASPAVPAPAATPPAAPSSPPRVATAESCQAPYCRLFDTPEAAFSEVLKSAPRILAVGEFHALKSHKGLKSPVARFTDTLVPMLAETASDIVIEYWVGTGQCPQQEKEVVREQRPVTQSHAESTPNEFLRLGDQAKARGIRPHPLTVTCEDYQRILKAGDESVREMLVLTARMFSSNAKLYFQRNQAIGAEKTIVTYSGAMHNDLRPDHACGEPCSFGKELETLAAGRYVELDLVVPEYIHDGPVWRERVWYPHFDRQAFHPKTTLFNPYPGSYVLIFPSTAGWKPEAQSPSR
;
A
#
# COMPACT_ATOMS: atom_id res chain seq x y z
N MET A 1 -23.40 -46.65 45.84
CA MET A 1 -24.85 -46.40 45.70
C MET A 1 -25.22 -46.52 44.25
N GLN A 2 -26.24 -47.33 43.97
CA GLN A 2 -26.56 -47.97 42.70
C GLN A 2 -27.16 -47.06 41.62
N THR A 3 -26.93 -47.49 40.39
CA THR A 3 -27.39 -47.04 39.07
C THR A 3 -28.91 -47.02 38.85
N GLY A 4 -29.36 -46.17 37.92
CA GLY A 4 -30.64 -46.29 37.19
C GLY A 4 -31.15 -44.91 36.74
N ARG A 5 -31.89 -44.72 35.63
CA ARG A 5 -32.48 -45.58 34.61
C ARG A 5 -32.98 -44.65 33.48
N ALA A 6 -33.04 -45.17 32.26
CA ALA A 6 -33.72 -44.59 31.10
C ALA A 6 -35.26 -44.55 31.26
N LEU A 7 -35.99 -43.72 30.47
CA LEU A 7 -37.01 -44.20 29.51
C LEU A 7 -37.68 -43.08 28.68
N LEU A 8 -37.98 -43.45 27.43
CA LEU A 8 -38.85 -42.86 26.41
C LEU A 8 -40.36 -42.96 26.75
N ALA A 9 -41.17 -42.09 26.10
CA ALA A 9 -42.54 -42.28 25.52
C ALA A 9 -43.34 -40.96 25.67
N LEU A 10 -43.81 -40.23 24.65
CA LEU A 10 -44.67 -40.49 23.47
C LEU A 10 -46.07 -41.05 23.81
N ILE A 11 -47.13 -40.28 23.46
CA ILE A 11 -48.46 -40.66 22.91
C ILE A 11 -49.28 -39.35 22.81
N LEU A 12 -49.66 -38.83 21.63
CA LEU A 12 -50.70 -39.23 20.64
C LEU A 12 -52.08 -38.61 20.95
N GLY A 13 -52.57 -37.81 20.00
CA GLY A 13 -53.95 -37.31 19.90
C GLY A 13 -54.25 -36.97 18.43
N VAL A 14 -55.19 -37.70 17.84
CA VAL A 14 -55.42 -37.89 16.39
C VAL A 14 -56.42 -36.89 15.79
N GLN A 15 -56.09 -36.54 14.54
CA GLN A 15 -56.81 -36.01 13.36
C GLN A 15 -58.35 -35.83 13.33
N ALA A 16 -58.77 -34.84 12.54
CA ALA A 16 -59.84 -34.96 11.56
C ALA A 16 -59.48 -34.23 10.24
N VAL A 17 -59.83 -34.85 9.12
CA VAL A 17 -59.53 -34.51 7.72
C VAL A 17 -60.65 -33.66 7.10
N GLY A 18 -60.30 -32.70 6.26
CA GLY A 18 -61.22 -32.01 5.34
C GLY A 18 -60.51 -31.66 4.02
N CYS A 19 -61.11 -32.05 2.89
CA CYS A 19 -60.55 -32.01 1.54
C CYS A 19 -60.54 -30.63 0.86
N ALA A 20 -59.51 -30.47 0.00
CA ALA A 20 -59.47 -29.85 -1.33
C ALA A 20 -59.78 -28.35 -1.54
N ALA A 21 -58.74 -27.61 -1.96
CA ALA A 21 -58.68 -26.89 -3.24
C ALA A 21 -57.25 -26.35 -3.46
N SER A 22 -56.60 -26.69 -4.58
CA SER A 22 -55.32 -26.10 -5.00
C SER A 22 -55.58 -24.78 -5.75
N PRO A 23 -54.97 -23.64 -5.36
CA PRO A 23 -54.84 -22.50 -6.24
C PRO A 23 -53.49 -22.51 -6.98
N ALA A 24 -53.54 -22.00 -8.20
CA ALA A 24 -52.50 -22.01 -9.21
C ALA A 24 -51.21 -21.28 -8.82
N VAL A 25 -50.09 -21.77 -9.35
CA VAL A 25 -48.75 -21.16 -9.31
C VAL A 25 -48.75 -19.86 -10.14
N PRO A 26 -48.33 -18.71 -9.59
CA PRO A 26 -48.13 -17.51 -10.39
C PRO A 26 -46.85 -17.59 -11.21
N ALA A 27 -46.93 -17.19 -12.48
CA ALA A 27 -45.82 -17.10 -13.42
C ALA A 27 -44.79 -16.03 -12.98
N PRO A 28 -43.49 -16.21 -13.31
CA PRO A 28 -42.46 -15.23 -12.98
C PRO A 28 -42.65 -13.93 -13.77
N ALA A 29 -42.58 -12.80 -13.07
CA ALA A 29 -42.64 -11.47 -13.65
C ALA A 29 -41.41 -11.20 -14.54
N ALA A 30 -41.65 -10.66 -15.73
CA ALA A 30 -40.63 -10.27 -16.69
C ALA A 30 -39.83 -9.04 -16.20
N THR A 31 -38.51 -9.13 -16.32
CA THR A 31 -37.54 -8.05 -16.02
C THR A 31 -37.71 -6.89 -17.01
N PRO A 32 -37.76 -5.63 -16.57
CA PRO A 32 -37.82 -4.48 -17.48
C PRO A 32 -36.49 -4.30 -18.24
N PRO A 33 -36.53 -3.79 -19.49
CA PRO A 33 -35.34 -3.59 -20.31
C PRO A 33 -34.41 -2.52 -19.71
N ALA A 34 -33.10 -2.78 -19.82
CA ALA A 34 -32.05 -1.89 -19.37
C ALA A 34 -32.11 -0.52 -20.07
N ALA A 35 -31.96 0.55 -19.30
CA ALA A 35 -31.87 1.91 -19.81
C ALA A 35 -30.59 2.09 -20.66
N PRO A 36 -30.63 2.91 -21.73
CA PRO A 36 -29.47 3.17 -22.56
C PRO A 36 -28.37 3.87 -21.77
N SER A 37 -27.15 3.34 -21.86
CA SER A 37 -25.94 3.95 -21.31
C SER A 37 -25.66 5.28 -22.00
N SER A 38 -25.55 6.35 -21.20
CA SER A 38 -25.15 7.67 -21.69
C SER A 38 -23.68 7.66 -22.13
N PRO A 39 -23.29 8.43 -23.16
CA PRO A 39 -21.90 8.53 -23.60
C PRO A 39 -21.00 9.13 -22.50
N PRO A 40 -19.70 8.79 -22.46
CA PRO A 40 -18.80 9.24 -21.42
C PRO A 40 -18.67 10.76 -21.42
N ARG A 41 -18.98 11.38 -20.28
CA ARG A 41 -18.89 12.81 -20.04
C ARG A 41 -17.41 13.21 -20.04
N VAL A 42 -17.03 14.18 -20.87
CA VAL A 42 -15.69 14.78 -20.86
C VAL A 42 -15.46 15.36 -19.46
N ALA A 43 -14.41 14.90 -18.79
CA ALA A 43 -14.07 15.36 -17.46
C ALA A 43 -13.51 16.80 -17.53
N THR A 44 -14.16 17.70 -16.80
CA THR A 44 -13.68 19.04 -16.47
C THR A 44 -12.96 18.97 -15.12
N ALA A 45 -12.22 20.03 -14.73
CA ALA A 45 -11.60 20.17 -13.40
C ALA A 45 -12.55 19.94 -12.20
N GLU A 46 -13.86 19.85 -12.46
CA GLU A 46 -14.91 19.43 -11.53
C GLU A 46 -14.92 17.93 -11.20
N SER A 47 -14.03 17.09 -11.74
CA SER A 47 -13.99 15.64 -11.43
C SER A 47 -13.15 15.29 -10.19
N CYS A 48 -12.22 16.16 -9.76
CA CYS A 48 -11.51 16.05 -8.49
C CYS A 48 -12.26 16.89 -7.43
N GLN A 49 -13.36 16.36 -6.93
CA GLN A 49 -14.12 17.04 -5.87
C GLN A 49 -13.67 16.55 -4.50
N ALA A 50 -13.49 17.50 -3.58
CA ALA A 50 -13.35 17.20 -2.16
C ALA A 50 -14.53 16.33 -1.67
N PRO A 51 -14.32 15.43 -0.71
CA PRO A 51 -13.15 15.33 0.17
C PRO A 51 -12.02 14.42 -0.35
N TYR A 52 -12.24 13.64 -1.40
CA TYR A 52 -11.38 12.50 -1.74
C TYR A 52 -10.20 12.82 -2.66
N CYS A 53 -10.19 13.99 -3.29
CA CYS A 53 -9.17 14.42 -4.24
C CYS A 53 -8.94 15.93 -4.13
N ARG A 54 -7.67 16.36 -4.13
CA ARG A 54 -7.26 17.77 -4.19
C ARG A 54 -6.09 17.95 -5.15
N LEU A 55 -6.12 19.02 -5.93
CA LEU A 55 -5.04 19.41 -6.83
C LEU A 55 -4.18 20.51 -6.18
N PHE A 56 -2.87 20.40 -6.36
CA PHE A 56 -1.88 21.34 -5.86
C PHE A 56 -0.91 21.73 -6.96
N ASP A 57 -0.35 22.94 -6.86
CA ASP A 57 0.66 23.42 -7.79
C ASP A 57 2.02 22.73 -7.59
N THR A 58 2.32 22.26 -6.37
CA THR A 58 3.60 21.61 -6.07
C THR A 58 3.44 20.37 -5.17
N PRO A 59 4.38 19.41 -5.23
CA PRO A 59 4.40 18.26 -4.33
C PRO A 59 4.49 18.64 -2.86
N GLU A 60 5.23 19.69 -2.53
CA GLU A 60 5.40 20.20 -1.17
C GLU A 60 4.08 20.69 -0.59
N ALA A 61 3.24 21.38 -1.38
CA ALA A 61 1.94 21.85 -0.92
C ALA A 61 1.00 20.68 -0.61
N ALA A 62 0.99 19.63 -1.44
CA ALA A 62 0.23 18.41 -1.18
C ALA A 62 0.77 17.66 0.06
N PHE A 63 2.08 17.52 0.17
CA PHE A 63 2.69 16.85 1.31
C PHE A 63 2.49 17.61 2.62
N SER A 64 2.49 18.94 2.59
CA SER A 64 2.12 19.78 3.74
C SER A 64 0.71 19.47 4.24
N GLU A 65 -0.25 19.19 3.33
CA GLU A 65 -1.58 18.75 3.72
C GLU A 65 -1.56 17.42 4.49
N VAL A 66 -0.78 16.44 4.03
CA VAL A 66 -0.59 15.14 4.71
C VAL A 66 -0.03 15.35 6.13
N LEU A 67 0.97 16.22 6.26
CA LEU A 67 1.65 16.50 7.53
C LEU A 67 0.77 17.24 8.57
N LYS A 68 -0.36 17.85 8.17
CA LYS A 68 -1.30 18.49 9.11
C LYS A 68 -1.90 17.50 10.12
N SER A 69 -1.94 16.21 9.78
CA SER A 69 -2.35 15.14 10.69
C SER A 69 -1.33 14.87 11.82
N ALA A 70 -0.13 15.48 11.75
CA ALA A 70 0.97 15.30 12.68
C ALA A 70 1.27 13.80 12.92
N PRO A 71 1.70 13.03 11.91
CA PRO A 71 1.95 11.60 12.08
C PRO A 71 3.07 11.34 13.09
N ARG A 72 2.90 10.30 13.92
CA ARG A 72 4.00 9.71 14.71
C ARG A 72 4.73 8.63 13.92
N ILE A 73 4.03 7.99 13.00
CA ILE A 73 4.59 7.11 11.99
C ILE A 73 4.08 7.58 10.64
N LEU A 74 5.01 7.95 9.75
CA LEU A 74 4.72 8.28 8.36
C LEU A 74 5.30 7.15 7.49
N ALA A 75 4.44 6.30 6.97
CA ALA A 75 4.83 5.20 6.12
C ALA A 75 4.66 5.57 4.65
N VAL A 76 5.80 5.75 3.98
CA VAL A 76 5.86 6.16 2.58
C VAL A 76 6.04 4.92 1.71
N GLY A 77 5.07 4.70 0.83
CA GLY A 77 5.06 3.65 -0.17
C GLY A 77 5.46 4.17 -1.55
N GLU A 78 6.13 3.34 -2.36
CA GLU A 78 6.32 3.63 -3.78
C GLU A 78 5.96 2.46 -4.69
N PHE A 79 5.62 2.79 -5.94
CA PHE A 79 5.70 1.84 -7.05
C PHE A 79 7.09 1.91 -7.66
N HIS A 80 7.86 0.82 -7.56
CA HIS A 80 9.24 0.79 -8.01
C HIS A 80 9.41 1.23 -9.46
N ALA A 81 10.48 1.98 -9.73
CA ALA A 81 10.88 2.29 -11.09
C ALA A 81 11.26 1.02 -11.85
N LEU A 82 10.69 0.84 -13.05
CA LEU A 82 11.02 -0.25 -13.97
C LEU A 82 12.02 0.21 -15.02
N LYS A 83 12.69 -0.73 -15.69
CA LYS A 83 13.60 -0.44 -16.81
C LYS A 83 12.93 0.35 -17.94
N SER A 84 11.63 0.14 -18.16
CA SER A 84 10.81 0.90 -19.11
C SER A 84 10.68 2.38 -18.74
N HIS A 85 10.95 2.75 -17.49
CA HIS A 85 10.87 4.14 -17.00
C HIS A 85 12.21 4.88 -17.10
N LYS A 86 13.19 4.34 -17.84
CA LYS A 86 14.52 4.93 -18.00
C LYS A 86 14.42 6.40 -18.44
N GLY A 87 15.15 7.27 -17.73
CA GLY A 87 15.18 8.70 -18.00
C GLY A 87 14.14 9.51 -17.21
N LEU A 88 13.18 8.85 -16.54
CA LEU A 88 12.28 9.49 -15.60
C LEU A 88 12.91 9.53 -14.21
N LYS A 89 12.63 10.61 -13.47
CA LYS A 89 12.98 10.69 -12.05
C LYS A 89 12.05 9.77 -11.24
N SER A 90 12.63 8.80 -10.54
CA SER A 90 11.92 7.80 -9.74
C SER A 90 11.15 8.42 -8.56
N PRO A 91 10.19 7.69 -7.95
CA PRO A 91 9.54 8.15 -6.74
C PRO A 91 10.54 8.41 -5.61
N VAL A 92 11.51 7.50 -5.37
CA VAL A 92 12.55 7.70 -4.35
C VAL A 92 13.41 8.94 -4.60
N ALA A 93 13.79 9.22 -5.85
CA ALA A 93 14.51 10.45 -6.17
C ALA A 93 13.65 11.70 -5.95
N ARG A 94 12.35 11.66 -6.27
CA ARG A 94 11.42 12.78 -6.01
C ARG A 94 11.19 12.99 -4.52
N PHE A 95 10.96 11.93 -3.75
CA PHE A 95 10.84 11.98 -2.30
C PHE A 95 12.09 12.57 -1.65
N THR A 96 13.26 12.04 -2.03
CA THR A 96 14.57 12.46 -1.53
C THR A 96 14.81 13.96 -1.73
N ASP A 97 14.58 14.45 -2.95
CA ASP A 97 14.93 15.82 -3.30
C ASP A 97 13.89 16.84 -2.82
N THR A 98 12.62 16.45 -2.77
CA THR A 98 11.49 17.38 -2.60
C THR A 98 10.85 17.27 -1.22
N LEU A 99 10.67 16.07 -0.68
CA LEU A 99 9.84 15.83 0.51
C LEU A 99 10.65 15.58 1.78
N VAL A 100 11.82 14.93 1.70
CA VAL A 100 12.74 14.79 2.85
C VAL A 100 13.10 16.14 3.50
N PRO A 101 13.33 17.25 2.76
CA PRO A 101 13.52 18.56 3.39
C PRO A 101 12.43 19.01 4.34
N MET A 102 11.17 18.65 4.08
CA MET A 102 10.04 19.03 4.92
C MET A 102 9.95 18.21 6.21
N LEU A 103 10.69 17.10 6.28
CA LEU A 103 10.75 16.22 7.46
C LEU A 103 11.90 16.61 8.41
N ALA A 104 12.72 17.59 8.04
CA ALA A 104 13.71 18.16 8.93
C ALA A 104 13.03 18.66 10.21
N GLU A 105 13.70 18.51 11.34
CA GLU A 105 13.21 18.85 12.68
C GLU A 105 11.99 18.07 13.20
N THR A 106 11.23 17.35 12.36
CA THR A 106 10.04 16.59 12.80
C THR A 106 10.31 15.09 12.87
N ALA A 107 11.03 14.55 11.89
CA ALA A 107 11.43 13.14 11.88
C ALA A 107 12.73 12.92 12.66
N SER A 108 12.85 11.77 13.33
CA SER A 108 14.10 11.36 13.98
C SER A 108 14.82 10.22 13.26
N ASP A 109 14.08 9.39 12.52
CA ASP A 109 14.57 8.18 11.87
C ASP A 109 13.81 7.92 10.58
N ILE A 110 14.50 7.28 9.63
CA ILE A 110 13.90 6.72 8.43
C ILE A 110 14.36 5.28 8.25
N VAL A 111 13.43 4.34 8.16
CA VAL A 111 13.70 2.94 7.81
C VAL A 111 13.52 2.81 6.29
N ILE A 112 14.51 2.25 5.60
CA ILE A 112 14.56 2.22 4.13
C ILE A 112 14.57 0.77 3.66
N GLU A 113 13.78 0.44 2.63
CA GLU A 113 13.76 -0.87 1.97
C GLU A 113 15.04 -1.14 1.18
N TYR A 114 16.16 -1.21 1.90
CA TYR A 114 17.46 -1.54 1.40
C TYR A 114 18.03 -2.66 2.26
N TRP A 115 18.11 -3.87 1.70
CA TRP A 115 18.58 -5.04 2.43
C TRP A 115 20.10 -5.03 2.56
N VAL A 116 20.58 -5.21 3.78
CA VAL A 116 22.01 -5.40 4.07
C VAL A 116 22.20 -6.72 4.80
N GLY A 117 23.08 -7.57 4.30
CA GLY A 117 23.47 -8.81 4.98
C GLY A 117 24.38 -8.52 6.19
N THR A 118 24.38 -9.43 7.16
CA THR A 118 25.34 -9.38 8.28
C THR A 118 26.77 -9.78 7.87
N GLY A 119 26.96 -10.31 6.67
CA GLY A 119 28.23 -10.86 6.18
C GLY A 119 28.59 -12.23 6.75
N GLN A 120 27.74 -12.82 7.60
CA GLN A 120 28.04 -14.08 8.31
C GLN A 120 27.67 -15.35 7.54
N CYS A 121 26.95 -15.24 6.42
CA CYS A 121 26.46 -16.35 5.59
C CYS A 121 26.46 -16.00 4.09
N PRO A 122 27.64 -15.71 3.51
CA PRO A 122 27.75 -15.14 2.16
C PRO A 122 27.27 -16.09 1.05
N GLN A 123 27.23 -17.41 1.29
CA GLN A 123 26.66 -18.35 0.32
C GLN A 123 25.13 -18.22 0.26
N GLN A 124 24.45 -18.18 1.40
CA GLN A 124 23.00 -18.04 1.48
C GLN A 124 22.54 -16.69 0.92
N GLU A 125 23.28 -15.62 1.21
CA GLU A 125 23.01 -14.29 0.65
C GLU A 125 23.07 -14.31 -0.89
N LYS A 126 24.13 -14.88 -1.47
CA LYS A 126 24.25 -15.02 -2.94
C LYS A 126 23.16 -15.87 -3.56
N GLU A 127 22.74 -16.92 -2.85
CA GLU A 127 21.65 -17.82 -3.27
C GLU A 127 20.32 -17.06 -3.33
N VAL A 128 19.96 -16.35 -2.25
CA VAL A 128 18.73 -15.56 -2.19
C VAL A 128 18.74 -14.45 -3.25
N VAL A 129 19.85 -13.73 -3.44
CA VAL A 129 19.98 -12.73 -4.52
C VAL A 129 19.72 -13.35 -5.91
N ARG A 130 20.10 -14.62 -6.12
CA ARG A 130 19.80 -15.32 -7.37
C ARG A 130 18.32 -15.67 -7.50
N GLU A 131 17.69 -16.17 -6.43
CA GLU A 131 16.26 -16.48 -6.38
C GLU A 131 15.38 -15.23 -6.58
N GLN A 132 15.88 -14.06 -6.17
CA GLN A 132 15.21 -12.77 -6.36
C GLN A 132 15.23 -12.23 -7.78
N ARG A 133 16.06 -12.79 -8.66
CA ARG A 133 16.23 -12.23 -10.01
C ARG A 133 14.91 -12.11 -10.80
N PRO A 134 13.98 -13.09 -10.77
CA PRO A 134 12.73 -12.99 -11.52
C PRO A 134 11.87 -11.78 -11.15
N VAL A 135 11.88 -11.38 -9.88
CA VAL A 135 11.13 -10.20 -9.38
C VAL A 135 11.90 -8.90 -9.56
N THR A 136 13.22 -8.91 -9.45
CA THR A 136 14.05 -7.68 -9.49
C THR A 136 14.57 -7.34 -10.89
N GLN A 137 14.59 -8.27 -11.85
CA GLN A 137 15.16 -8.06 -13.18
C GLN A 137 14.49 -6.96 -14.00
N SER A 138 13.24 -6.62 -13.70
CA SER A 138 12.50 -5.55 -14.37
C SER A 138 12.74 -4.18 -13.72
N HIS A 139 13.31 -4.13 -12.52
CA HIS A 139 13.58 -2.88 -11.80
C HIS A 139 14.68 -2.08 -12.50
N ALA A 140 14.59 -0.76 -12.39
CA ALA A 140 15.60 0.15 -12.91
C ALA A 140 16.96 -0.07 -12.22
N GLU A 141 18.03 0.00 -13.00
CA GLU A 141 19.40 -0.22 -12.50
C GLU A 141 19.88 0.86 -11.52
N SER A 142 19.26 2.05 -11.57
CA SER A 142 19.60 3.17 -10.68
C SER A 142 19.08 3.00 -9.24
N THR A 143 18.07 2.15 -9.04
CA THR A 143 17.30 2.07 -7.78
C THR A 143 18.16 1.85 -6.54
N PRO A 144 19.13 0.91 -6.49
CA PRO A 144 19.96 0.72 -5.29
C PRO A 144 20.74 1.98 -4.88
N ASN A 145 21.26 2.74 -5.86
CA ASN A 145 22.00 3.97 -5.58
C ASN A 145 21.09 5.09 -5.07
N GLU A 146 19.82 5.09 -5.47
CA GLU A 146 18.85 6.09 -5.02
C GLU A 146 18.45 5.88 -3.55
N PHE A 147 18.38 4.63 -3.06
CA PHE A 147 18.17 4.35 -1.64
C PHE A 147 19.36 4.78 -0.77
N LEU A 148 20.59 4.59 -1.25
CA LEU A 148 21.79 5.11 -0.57
C LEU A 148 21.75 6.64 -0.49
N ARG A 149 21.43 7.30 -1.61
CA ARG A 149 21.26 8.76 -1.64
C ARG A 149 20.16 9.24 -0.70
N LEU A 150 19.03 8.54 -0.60
CA LEU A 150 17.97 8.83 0.37
C LEU A 150 18.54 8.81 1.79
N GLY A 151 19.31 7.78 2.13
CA GLY A 151 19.97 7.68 3.44
C GLY A 151 20.90 8.86 3.73
N ASP A 152 21.75 9.22 2.76
CA ASP A 152 22.67 10.36 2.89
C ASP A 152 21.94 11.69 3.07
N GLN A 153 20.88 11.94 2.30
CA GLN A 153 20.08 13.16 2.40
C GLN A 153 19.29 13.24 3.70
N ALA A 154 18.75 12.12 4.19
CA ALA A 154 18.11 12.06 5.50
C ALA A 154 19.11 12.38 6.61
N LYS A 155 20.30 11.77 6.58
CA LYS A 155 21.38 12.00 7.55
C LYS A 155 21.83 13.47 7.56
N ALA A 156 21.97 14.08 6.38
CA ALA A 156 22.31 15.51 6.25
C ALA A 156 21.28 16.44 6.91
N ARG A 157 20.09 15.95 7.24
CA ARG A 157 19.01 16.69 7.91
C ARG A 157 18.75 16.23 9.34
N GLY A 158 19.68 15.46 9.92
CA GLY A 158 19.55 14.95 11.29
C GLY A 158 18.57 13.78 11.45
N ILE A 159 18.06 13.23 10.35
CA ILE A 159 17.20 12.04 10.35
C ILE A 159 18.11 10.81 10.25
N ARG A 160 18.01 9.86 11.18
CA ARG A 160 18.87 8.66 11.17
C ARG A 160 18.36 7.64 10.16
N PRO A 161 19.12 7.29 9.11
CA PRO A 161 18.73 6.27 8.17
C PRO A 161 19.05 4.87 8.69
N HIS A 162 18.14 3.93 8.46
CA HIS A 162 18.26 2.53 8.88
C HIS A 162 17.90 1.60 7.72
N PRO A 163 18.86 0.84 7.17
CA PRO A 163 18.55 -0.22 6.21
C PRO A 163 17.87 -1.41 6.91
N LEU A 164 17.34 -2.35 6.13
CA LEU A 164 16.82 -3.62 6.64
C LEU A 164 17.96 -4.63 6.77
N THR A 165 18.35 -4.95 8.00
CA THR A 165 19.40 -5.96 8.25
C THR A 165 18.83 -7.36 8.18
N VAL A 166 19.31 -8.16 7.23
CA VAL A 166 18.85 -9.54 7.00
C VAL A 166 19.80 -10.53 7.68
N THR A 167 19.27 -11.35 8.58
CA THR A 167 20.07 -12.32 9.32
C THR A 167 20.29 -13.61 8.53
N CYS A 168 21.21 -14.46 9.00
CA CYS A 168 21.40 -15.78 8.40
C CYS A 168 20.19 -16.71 8.59
N GLU A 169 19.45 -16.54 9.70
CA GLU A 169 18.20 -17.25 9.90
C GLU A 169 17.14 -16.82 8.87
N ASP A 170 17.08 -15.53 8.56
CA ASP A 170 16.16 -15.00 7.55
C ASP A 170 16.48 -15.52 6.15
N TYR A 171 17.76 -15.50 5.75
CA TYR A 171 18.16 -16.10 4.48
C TYR A 171 17.83 -17.60 4.44
N GLN A 172 18.08 -18.34 5.52
CA GLN A 172 17.71 -19.75 5.58
C GLN A 172 16.19 -19.97 5.49
N ARG A 173 15.38 -19.08 6.07
CA ARG A 173 13.93 -19.14 6.00
C ARG A 173 13.44 -18.96 4.56
N ILE A 174 14.00 -18.00 3.82
CA ILE A 174 13.69 -17.77 2.40
C ILE A 174 14.05 -19.01 1.57
N LEU A 175 15.27 -19.52 1.71
CA LEU A 175 15.74 -20.67 0.94
C LEU A 175 14.91 -21.94 1.21
N LYS A 176 14.43 -22.12 2.45
CA LYS A 176 13.55 -23.24 2.81
C LYS A 176 12.14 -23.12 2.23
N ALA A 177 11.71 -21.91 1.85
CA ALA A 177 10.37 -21.69 1.31
C ALA A 177 10.23 -22.18 -0.14
N GLY A 178 11.33 -22.38 -0.87
CA GLY A 178 11.31 -22.89 -2.24
C GLY A 178 10.47 -22.01 -3.16
N ASP A 179 9.40 -22.55 -3.72
CA ASP A 179 8.47 -21.83 -4.62
C ASP A 179 7.78 -20.62 -3.93
N GLU A 180 7.69 -20.63 -2.60
CA GLU A 180 7.14 -19.53 -1.81
C GLU A 180 8.19 -18.50 -1.37
N SER A 181 9.43 -18.60 -1.86
CA SER A 181 10.54 -17.69 -1.49
C SER A 181 10.19 -16.21 -1.69
N VAL A 182 9.55 -15.84 -2.80
CA VAL A 182 9.10 -14.46 -3.05
C VAL A 182 8.08 -14.01 -2.02
N ARG A 183 7.09 -14.84 -1.68
CA ARG A 183 6.10 -14.54 -0.65
C ARG A 183 6.77 -14.37 0.71
N GLU A 184 7.67 -15.28 1.06
CA GLU A 184 8.41 -15.25 2.33
C GLU A 184 9.25 -13.99 2.46
N MET A 185 9.89 -13.52 1.39
CA MET A 185 10.61 -12.26 1.39
C MET A 185 9.71 -11.04 1.62
N LEU A 186 8.53 -11.01 1.01
CA LEU A 186 7.58 -9.91 1.20
C LEU A 186 7.10 -9.86 2.66
N VAL A 187 6.81 -11.03 3.25
CA VAL A 187 6.45 -11.17 4.68
C VAL A 187 7.61 -10.73 5.58
N LEU A 188 8.83 -11.14 5.26
CA LEU A 188 10.04 -10.75 5.98
C LEU A 188 10.24 -9.22 5.94
N THR A 189 10.06 -8.60 4.77
CA THR A 189 10.16 -7.14 4.60
C THR A 189 9.19 -6.41 5.52
N ALA A 190 7.92 -6.80 5.51
CA ALA A 190 6.90 -6.22 6.38
C ALA A 190 7.25 -6.37 7.87
N ARG A 191 7.70 -7.57 8.28
CA ARG A 191 8.14 -7.84 9.66
C ARG A 191 9.32 -6.95 10.08
N MET A 192 10.31 -6.76 9.21
CA MET A 192 11.49 -5.95 9.50
C MET A 192 11.13 -4.46 9.63
N PHE A 193 10.25 -3.94 8.76
CA PHE A 193 9.73 -2.58 8.89
C PHE A 193 8.98 -2.36 10.19
N SER A 194 8.02 -3.23 10.51
CA SER A 194 7.25 -3.15 11.76
C SER A 194 8.20 -3.16 12.97
N SER A 195 9.16 -4.09 12.99
CA SER A 195 10.10 -4.25 14.10
C SER A 195 11.00 -3.03 14.30
N ASN A 196 11.56 -2.47 13.22
CA ASN A 196 12.38 -1.27 13.28
C ASN A 196 11.55 -0.02 13.67
N ALA A 197 10.38 0.16 13.07
CA ALA A 197 9.51 1.29 13.39
C ALA A 197 9.10 1.27 14.86
N LYS A 198 8.71 0.10 15.39
CA LYS A 198 8.42 -0.10 16.82
C LYS A 198 9.60 0.26 17.72
N LEU A 199 10.79 -0.24 17.40
CA LEU A 199 12.00 0.04 18.17
C LEU A 199 12.23 1.54 18.32
N TYR A 200 12.21 2.29 17.20
CA TYR A 200 12.50 3.72 17.23
C TYR A 200 11.35 4.55 17.80
N PHE A 201 10.11 4.12 17.57
CA PHE A 201 8.94 4.72 18.19
C PHE A 201 8.98 4.58 19.72
N GLN A 202 9.25 3.39 20.25
CA GLN A 202 9.39 3.14 21.68
C GLN A 202 10.58 3.90 22.28
N ARG A 203 11.71 3.97 21.57
CA ARG A 203 12.86 4.79 21.99
C ARG A 203 12.46 6.26 22.13
N ASN A 204 11.70 6.81 21.17
CA ASN A 204 11.21 8.19 21.24
C ASN A 204 10.23 8.39 22.40
N GLN A 205 9.32 7.44 22.64
CA GLN A 205 8.41 7.49 23.80
C GLN A 205 9.16 7.50 25.13
N ALA A 206 10.18 6.64 25.29
CA ALA A 206 10.95 6.51 26.52
C ALA A 206 11.67 7.81 26.93
N ILE A 207 11.99 8.68 25.96
CA ILE A 207 12.63 9.98 26.20
C ILE A 207 11.65 11.17 26.09
N GLY A 208 10.34 10.91 25.96
CA GLY A 208 9.32 11.95 25.80
C GLY A 208 9.41 12.75 24.49
N ALA A 209 10.05 12.20 23.45
CA ALA A 209 10.18 12.87 22.16
C ALA A 209 8.97 12.62 21.25
N GLU A 210 8.30 13.70 20.84
CA GLU A 210 7.21 13.68 19.85
C GLU A 210 7.75 13.75 18.40
N LYS A 211 8.76 12.93 18.09
CA LYS A 211 9.34 12.85 16.73
C LYS A 211 8.66 11.76 15.89
N THR A 212 8.56 12.01 14.59
CA THR A 212 8.03 11.06 13.60
C THR A 212 9.07 10.01 13.24
N ILE A 213 8.63 8.75 13.13
CA ILE A 213 9.38 7.68 12.48
C ILE A 213 8.89 7.56 11.04
N VAL A 214 9.80 7.58 10.08
CA VAL A 214 9.48 7.43 8.66
C VAL A 214 9.82 6.02 8.21
N THR A 215 8.96 5.38 7.42
CA THR A 215 9.35 4.19 6.64
C THR A 215 9.28 4.54 5.17
N TYR A 216 10.18 3.98 4.36
CA TYR A 216 10.18 4.10 2.92
C TYR A 216 10.26 2.72 2.29
N SER A 217 9.14 2.22 1.75
CA SER A 217 8.94 0.87 1.24
C SER A 217 8.24 0.85 -0.12
N GLY A 218 8.11 -0.33 -0.73
CA GLY A 218 7.11 -0.58 -1.75
C GLY A 218 5.69 -0.36 -1.19
N ALA A 219 4.80 0.22 -2.00
CA ALA A 219 3.46 0.66 -1.58
C ALA A 219 2.64 -0.42 -0.85
N MET A 220 2.74 -1.66 -1.31
CA MET A 220 2.01 -2.77 -0.68
C MET A 220 2.38 -3.03 0.78
N HIS A 221 3.57 -2.63 1.22
CA HIS A 221 4.04 -2.91 2.57
C HIS A 221 3.45 -1.96 3.62
N ASN A 222 3.04 -0.74 3.23
CA ASN A 222 2.52 0.27 4.14
C ASN A 222 0.99 0.33 4.21
N ASP A 223 0.28 -0.52 3.46
CA ASP A 223 -1.18 -0.53 3.37
C ASP A 223 -1.87 -0.70 4.74
N LEU A 224 -2.76 0.24 5.11
CA LEU A 224 -3.74 0.09 6.19
C LEU A 224 -4.81 -0.95 5.84
N ARG A 225 -5.03 -1.17 4.54
CA ARG A 225 -6.06 -2.05 3.98
C ARG A 225 -5.48 -2.86 2.82
N PRO A 226 -4.63 -3.87 3.10
CA PRO A 226 -3.97 -4.63 2.05
C PRO A 226 -5.00 -5.43 1.24
N ASP A 227 -5.15 -5.07 -0.04
CA ASP A 227 -6.07 -5.69 -1.01
C ASP A 227 -5.36 -6.58 -2.05
N HIS A 228 -4.04 -6.70 -1.92
CA HIS A 228 -3.18 -7.52 -2.79
C HIS A 228 -3.12 -8.99 -2.35
N ALA A 229 -2.68 -9.87 -3.26
CA ALA A 229 -2.66 -11.33 -3.04
C ALA A 229 -1.90 -11.81 -1.79
N CYS A 230 -0.86 -11.10 -1.33
CA CYS A 230 -0.19 -11.49 -0.09
C CYS A 230 -1.02 -11.19 1.18
N GLY A 231 -1.91 -10.19 1.14
CA GLY A 231 -2.74 -9.74 2.26
C GLY A 231 -1.95 -9.18 3.45
N GLU A 232 -2.59 -9.18 4.61
CA GLU A 232 -2.08 -8.70 5.90
C GLU A 232 -0.63 -9.14 6.24
N PRO A 233 -0.19 -10.39 5.99
CA PRO A 233 1.20 -10.78 6.29
C PRO A 233 2.30 -9.97 5.59
N CYS A 234 1.98 -9.33 4.46
CA CYS A 234 2.93 -8.51 3.71
C CYS A 234 2.77 -7.01 3.98
N SER A 235 1.85 -6.59 4.84
CA SER A 235 1.71 -5.19 5.23
C SER A 235 1.99 -5.01 6.72
N PHE A 236 2.69 -3.94 7.07
CA PHE A 236 2.90 -3.53 8.46
C PHE A 236 1.93 -2.43 8.92
N GLY A 237 1.09 -1.90 8.03
CA GLY A 237 0.36 -0.65 8.28
C GLY A 237 -0.59 -0.72 9.46
N LYS A 238 -1.44 -1.74 9.52
CA LYS A 238 -2.43 -1.93 10.60
C LYS A 238 -1.81 -2.08 11.98
N GLU A 239 -0.70 -2.81 12.05
CA GLU A 239 0.03 -3.01 13.30
C GLU A 239 0.64 -1.71 13.83
N LEU A 240 1.23 -0.91 12.93
CA LEU A 240 1.82 0.37 13.29
C LEU A 240 0.76 1.46 13.56
N GLU A 241 -0.43 1.35 12.95
CA GLU A 241 -1.58 2.21 13.25
C GLU A 241 -2.09 2.03 14.67
N THR A 242 -2.20 0.77 15.11
CA THR A 242 -2.54 0.45 16.50
C THR A 242 -1.46 0.99 17.46
N LEU A 243 -0.18 0.81 17.13
CA LEU A 243 0.93 1.32 17.94
C LEU A 243 0.92 2.86 18.06
N ALA A 244 0.64 3.55 16.95
CA ALA A 244 0.62 5.01 16.88
C ALA A 244 -0.67 5.64 17.40
N ALA A 245 -1.60 4.86 17.95
CA ALA A 245 -2.91 5.31 18.44
C ALA A 245 -3.65 6.18 17.42
N GLY A 246 -3.69 5.73 16.16
CA GLY A 246 -4.34 6.44 15.06
C GLY A 246 -3.52 7.61 14.46
N ARG A 247 -2.30 7.87 14.94
CA ARG A 247 -1.34 8.83 14.33
C ARG A 247 -0.36 8.13 13.37
N TYR A 248 -0.81 7.09 12.69
CA TYR A 248 -0.13 6.48 11.56
C TYR A 248 -0.69 7.07 10.27
N VAL A 249 0.19 7.35 9.32
CA VAL A 249 -0.17 7.80 7.99
C VAL A 249 0.48 6.90 6.96
N GLU A 250 -0.32 6.29 6.10
CA GLU A 250 0.08 5.68 4.84
C GLU A 250 0.12 6.76 3.76
N LEU A 251 1.22 6.87 3.03
CA LEU A 251 1.38 7.78 1.91
C LEU A 251 2.02 7.04 0.73
N ASP A 252 1.26 6.75 -0.31
CA ASP A 252 1.79 6.19 -1.54
C ASP A 252 2.20 7.29 -2.52
N LEU A 253 3.42 7.16 -3.05
CA LEU A 253 3.98 8.05 -4.04
C LEU A 253 3.87 7.43 -5.44
N VAL A 254 3.26 8.17 -6.34
CA VAL A 254 3.01 7.73 -7.71
C VAL A 254 3.59 8.71 -8.71
N VAL A 255 4.35 8.17 -9.67
CA VAL A 255 4.82 8.91 -10.85
C VAL A 255 3.76 8.73 -11.95
N PRO A 256 3.16 9.80 -12.49
CA PRO A 256 1.99 9.69 -13.38
C PRO A 256 2.31 8.97 -14.70
N GLU A 257 3.56 8.99 -15.14
CA GLU A 257 4.05 8.26 -16.30
C GLU A 257 4.05 6.73 -16.10
N TYR A 258 4.01 6.24 -14.85
CA TYR A 258 3.98 4.79 -14.56
C TYR A 258 2.57 4.23 -14.67
N ILE A 259 1.55 5.10 -14.60
CA ILE A 259 0.15 4.72 -14.60
C ILE A 259 -0.23 4.19 -15.98
N HIS A 260 -0.91 3.04 -16.05
CA HIS A 260 -1.40 2.45 -17.28
C HIS A 260 -2.67 1.62 -17.01
N ASP A 261 -3.32 1.15 -18.07
CA ASP A 261 -4.59 0.41 -18.03
C ASP A 261 -4.49 -1.05 -17.54
N GLY A 262 -3.44 -1.37 -16.78
CA GLY A 262 -3.21 -2.72 -16.24
C GLY A 262 -3.88 -2.95 -14.88
N PRO A 263 -4.02 -4.21 -14.45
CA PRO A 263 -4.70 -4.56 -13.19
C PRO A 263 -4.14 -3.83 -11.97
N VAL A 264 -2.80 -3.72 -11.87
CA VAL A 264 -2.09 -3.05 -10.76
C VAL A 264 -2.56 -1.61 -10.49
N TRP A 265 -3.07 -0.93 -11.52
CA TRP A 265 -3.62 0.43 -11.41
C TRP A 265 -5.14 0.42 -11.36
N ARG A 266 -5.81 -0.35 -12.23
CA ARG A 266 -7.28 -0.36 -12.31
C ARG A 266 -7.97 -0.81 -11.03
N GLU A 267 -7.31 -1.64 -10.24
CA GLU A 267 -7.84 -2.13 -8.97
C GLU A 267 -7.71 -1.09 -7.84
N ARG A 268 -6.95 -0.01 -8.06
CA ARG A 268 -6.79 1.04 -7.04
C ARG A 268 -8.03 1.90 -6.95
N VAL A 269 -8.51 2.11 -5.73
CA VAL A 269 -9.74 2.86 -5.43
C VAL A 269 -9.73 4.29 -6.00
N TRP A 270 -8.56 4.92 -6.07
CA TRP A 270 -8.41 6.27 -6.63
C TRP A 270 -8.32 6.30 -8.16
N TYR A 271 -8.02 5.18 -8.83
CA TYR A 271 -7.75 5.15 -10.27
C TYR A 271 -8.92 5.67 -11.13
N PRO A 272 -10.19 5.29 -10.89
CA PRO A 272 -11.34 5.82 -11.63
C PRO A 272 -11.52 7.34 -11.50
N HIS A 273 -10.92 7.95 -10.48
CA HIS A 273 -11.03 9.37 -10.18
C HIS A 273 -9.81 10.18 -10.67
N PHE A 274 -8.76 9.52 -11.18
CA PHE A 274 -7.61 10.19 -11.75
C PHE A 274 -7.79 10.44 -13.24
N ASP A 275 -8.25 11.63 -13.59
CA ASP A 275 -8.23 12.11 -14.97
C ASP A 275 -6.79 12.40 -15.38
N ARG A 276 -6.17 11.41 -16.04
CA ARG A 276 -4.79 11.53 -16.52
C ARG A 276 -4.61 12.69 -17.50
N GLN A 277 -5.62 13.01 -18.31
CA GLN A 277 -5.53 14.06 -19.33
C GLN A 277 -5.58 15.44 -18.70
N ALA A 278 -6.41 15.64 -17.67
CA ALA A 278 -6.54 16.93 -17.00
C ALA A 278 -5.53 17.14 -15.86
N PHE A 279 -5.19 16.09 -15.10
CA PHE A 279 -4.51 16.24 -13.81
C PHE A 279 -3.00 16.05 -13.87
N HIS A 280 -2.46 15.42 -14.92
CA HIS A 280 -1.02 15.15 -15.02
C HIS A 280 -0.08 16.36 -14.84
N PRO A 281 -0.45 17.63 -15.13
CA PRO A 281 0.44 18.76 -14.90
C PRO A 281 0.48 19.25 -13.45
N LYS A 282 -0.47 18.81 -12.60
CA LYS A 282 -0.60 19.19 -11.19
C LYS A 282 -0.14 18.04 -10.29
N THR A 283 0.09 18.35 -9.03
CA THR A 283 0.15 17.31 -8.00
C THR A 283 -1.26 16.96 -7.58
N THR A 284 -1.61 15.68 -7.62
CA THR A 284 -2.92 15.20 -7.13
C THR A 284 -2.72 14.48 -5.80
N LEU A 285 -3.48 14.87 -4.79
CA LEU A 285 -3.55 14.17 -3.52
C LEU A 285 -4.92 13.52 -3.37
N PHE A 286 -4.95 12.20 -3.32
CA PHE A 286 -6.12 11.45 -2.89
C PHE A 286 -6.04 11.11 -1.41
N ASN A 287 -7.20 11.01 -0.77
CA ASN A 287 -7.34 10.48 0.58
C ASN A 287 -8.43 9.39 0.55
N PRO A 288 -8.12 8.17 0.04
CA PRO A 288 -9.12 7.12 -0.15
C PRO A 288 -9.74 6.65 1.17
N TYR A 289 -8.97 6.69 2.26
CA TYR A 289 -9.44 6.32 3.60
C TYR A 289 -8.82 7.23 4.67
N PRO A 290 -9.42 7.34 5.87
CA PRO A 290 -8.77 8.01 7.00
C PRO A 290 -7.36 7.45 7.24
N GLY A 291 -6.35 8.32 7.26
CA GLY A 291 -4.95 7.93 7.46
C GLY A 291 -4.22 7.39 6.22
N SER A 292 -4.88 7.21 5.07
CA SER A 292 -4.26 6.75 3.81
C SER A 292 -4.31 7.82 2.74
N TYR A 293 -3.17 8.12 2.14
CA TYR A 293 -3.02 9.13 1.10
C TYR A 293 -2.31 8.56 -0.12
N VAL A 294 -2.67 9.08 -1.29
CA VAL A 294 -1.92 8.83 -2.53
C VAL A 294 -1.55 10.16 -3.15
N LEU A 295 -0.25 10.41 -3.26
CA LEU A 295 0.30 11.61 -3.89
C LEU A 295 0.83 11.23 -5.27
N ILE A 296 0.14 11.69 -6.30
CA ILE A 296 0.57 11.60 -7.68
C ILE A 296 1.35 12.88 -8.01
N PHE A 297 2.64 12.73 -8.33
CA PHE A 297 3.50 13.83 -8.73
C PHE A 297 3.01 14.49 -10.02
N PRO A 298 3.41 15.74 -10.30
CA PRO A 298 3.24 16.29 -11.64
C PRO A 298 4.15 15.53 -12.61
N SER A 299 3.60 15.29 -13.80
CA SER A 299 4.32 14.71 -14.93
C SER A 299 5.49 15.58 -15.36
N THR A 300 6.44 14.95 -16.01
CA THR A 300 7.59 15.62 -16.60
C THR A 300 7.13 16.64 -17.65
N ALA A 301 7.78 17.80 -17.70
CA ALA A 301 7.42 18.85 -18.64
C ALA A 301 7.41 18.33 -20.08
N GLY A 302 6.32 18.61 -20.81
CA GLY A 302 6.11 18.17 -22.19
C GLY A 302 5.63 16.73 -22.35
N TRP A 303 5.55 15.94 -21.27
CA TRP A 303 4.91 14.64 -21.33
C TRP A 303 3.41 14.79 -21.58
N LYS A 304 2.85 13.89 -22.39
CA LYS A 304 1.42 13.78 -22.64
C LYS A 304 0.95 12.36 -22.35
N PRO A 305 -0.14 12.18 -21.61
CA PRO A 305 -0.72 10.86 -21.37
C PRO A 305 -1.27 10.26 -22.66
N GLU A 306 -1.07 8.95 -22.82
CA GLU A 306 -1.84 8.17 -23.78
C GLU A 306 -3.34 8.29 -23.45
N ALA A 307 -4.20 8.26 -24.47
CA ALA A 307 -5.63 8.27 -24.26
C ALA A 307 -6.03 7.07 -23.39
N GLN A 308 -6.75 7.30 -22.28
CA GLN A 308 -7.26 6.21 -21.45
C GLN A 308 -8.16 5.33 -22.31
N SER A 309 -7.93 4.00 -22.28
CA SER A 309 -8.83 3.09 -22.97
C SER A 309 -10.21 3.18 -22.30
N PRO A 310 -11.31 3.28 -23.06
CA PRO A 310 -12.63 3.24 -22.46
C PRO A 310 -12.76 1.97 -21.61
N SER A 311 -13.17 2.14 -20.35
CA SER A 311 -13.49 1.05 -19.44
C SER A 311 -14.50 0.12 -20.12
N ARG A 312 -14.10 -1.13 -20.38
CA ARG A 312 -15.02 -2.18 -20.82
C ARG A 312 -15.79 -2.74 -19.64
#